data_AF-A0A957I5N4-F1
#
_entry.id   AF-A0A957I5N4-F1
#
_cell.length_a   1.000
_cell.length_b   1.000
_cell.length_c   1.000
_cell.angle_alpha   90.00
_cell.angle_beta   90.00
_cell.angle_gamma   90.00
#
_symmetry.space_group_name_H-M   'P 1'
#
loop_
_entity.id
_entity.type
_entity.pdbx_description
1 polymer ?
#
loop_
_entity_poly.entity_id
_entity_poly.type
_entity_poly.pdbx_seq_one_letter_code
_entity_poly.pdbx_strand_id
1 'polypeptide(L)'
;WGTTFATGLAQPTSIKNDGTDRLYVTEREGTIRIIEADGTLLSNLFLDISDEVNANFTEQGLLGLAFHPDYAGNGRFYLTYTNQSGDV
;
A
#
# COMPACT_ATOMS: atom_id res chain seq x y z
N TRP A 1 -22.94 0.26 -13.17
CA TRP A 1 -22.39 -0.37 -11.96
C TRP A 1 -21.14 -1.12 -12.36
N GLY A 2 -20.02 -0.91 -11.67
CA GLY A 2 -18.71 -1.45 -12.09
C GLY A 2 -18.55 -2.95 -11.87
N THR A 3 -17.54 -3.54 -12.50
CA THR A 3 -17.10 -4.92 -12.27
C THR A 3 -16.05 -4.96 -11.15
N THR A 4 -16.03 -6.05 -10.37
CA THR A 4 -14.94 -6.30 -9.42
C THR A 4 -13.64 -6.49 -10.19
N PHE A 5 -12.62 -5.69 -9.87
CA PHE A 5 -11.29 -5.79 -10.49
C PHE A 5 -10.38 -6.76 -9.72
N ALA A 6 -10.33 -6.65 -8.39
CA ALA A 6 -9.54 -7.52 -7.52
C ALA A 6 -10.27 -7.77 -6.19
N THR A 7 -9.91 -8.86 -5.51
CA THR A 7 -10.42 -9.26 -4.18
C THR A 7 -9.26 -9.72 -3.29
N GLY A 8 -9.52 -9.93 -2.00
CA GLY A 8 -8.51 -10.49 -1.06
C GLY A 8 -7.61 -9.46 -0.36
N LEU A 9 -7.92 -8.16 -0.48
CA LEU A 9 -7.29 -7.08 0.27
C LEU A 9 -7.89 -6.96 1.68
N ALA A 10 -7.05 -6.63 2.66
CA ALA A 10 -7.45 -6.37 4.04
C ALA A 10 -7.39 -4.87 4.34
N GLN A 11 -8.54 -4.23 4.58
CA GLN A 11 -8.66 -2.81 4.96
C GLN A 11 -7.77 -1.87 4.11
N PRO A 12 -7.96 -1.81 2.77
CA PRO A 12 -7.13 -1.00 1.89
C PRO A 12 -7.31 0.50 2.18
N THR A 13 -6.22 1.25 2.21
CA THR A 13 -6.21 2.69 2.57
C THR A 13 -5.78 3.59 1.41
N SER A 14 -4.92 3.11 0.52
CA SER A 14 -4.44 3.86 -0.65
C SER A 14 -4.14 2.93 -1.82
N ILE A 15 -4.21 3.47 -3.03
CA ILE A 15 -3.81 2.81 -4.27
C ILE A 15 -2.97 3.76 -5.13
N LYS A 16 -1.85 3.27 -5.66
CA LYS A 16 -0.93 4.00 -6.56
C LYS A 16 -0.30 3.06 -7.59
N ASN A 17 0.17 3.61 -8.71
CA ASN A 17 1.07 2.91 -9.63
C ASN A 17 2.48 3.52 -9.56
N ASP A 18 3.47 2.73 -9.95
CA ASP A 18 4.89 3.09 -9.93
C ASP A 18 5.40 3.66 -11.27
N GLY A 19 4.49 4.04 -12.16
CA GLY A 19 4.77 4.35 -13.57
C GLY A 19 4.52 3.18 -14.52
N THR A 20 4.24 1.97 -13.99
CA THR A 20 3.76 0.81 -14.77
C THR A 20 2.24 0.62 -14.62
N ASP A 21 1.71 -0.48 -15.15
CA ASP A 21 0.30 -0.90 -14.98
C ASP A 21 0.04 -1.67 -13.67
N ARG A 22 1.08 -1.91 -12.85
CA ARG A 22 0.91 -2.52 -11.53
C ARG A 22 0.29 -1.53 -10.55
N LEU A 23 -0.66 -2.03 -9.75
CA LEU A 23 -1.26 -1.26 -8.67
C LEU A 23 -0.70 -1.72 -7.33
N TYR A 24 -0.23 -0.77 -6.54
CA TYR A 24 0.27 -0.95 -5.19
C TYR A 24 -0.79 -0.46 -4.22
N VAL A 25 -1.28 -1.38 -3.40
CA VAL A 25 -2.35 -1.12 -2.44
C VAL A 25 -1.78 -1.20 -1.04
N THR A 26 -1.90 -0.11 -0.28
CA THR A 26 -1.57 -0.13 1.15
C THR A 26 -2.72 -0.74 1.93
N GLU A 27 -2.41 -1.65 2.85
CA GLU A 27 -3.34 -2.23 3.82
C GLU A 27 -3.06 -1.61 5.18
N ARG A 28 -4.12 -1.30 5.94
CA ARG A 28 -4.06 -0.51 7.18
C ARG A 28 -3.05 -1.03 8.21
N GLU A 29 -2.87 -2.35 8.29
CA GLU A 29 -1.97 -3.03 9.23
C GLU A 29 -0.47 -2.98 8.83
N GLY A 30 -0.10 -2.23 7.78
CA GLY A 30 1.31 -1.97 7.45
C GLY A 30 1.89 -2.80 6.31
N THR A 31 1.07 -3.47 5.52
CA THR A 31 1.48 -4.23 4.33
C THR A 31 1.16 -3.49 3.04
N ILE A 32 1.96 -3.72 1.99
CA ILE A 32 1.70 -3.25 0.64
C ILE A 32 1.55 -4.44 -0.29
N ARG A 33 0.40 -4.52 -0.97
CA ARG A 33 0.05 -5.57 -1.94
C ARG A 33 0.24 -5.07 -3.37
N ILE A 34 0.48 -6.00 -4.28
CA ILE A 34 0.57 -5.74 -5.72
C ILE A 34 -0.60 -6.41 -6.41
N ILE A 35 -1.32 -5.65 -7.23
CA ILE A 35 -2.30 -6.15 -8.19
C ILE A 35 -1.72 -5.95 -9.58
N GLU A 36 -1.68 -7.02 -10.37
CA GLU A 36 -1.26 -6.98 -11.77
C GLU A 36 -2.32 -6.33 -12.66
N ALA A 37 -1.94 -5.97 -13.89
CA ALA A 37 -2.82 -5.30 -14.85
C ALA A 37 -4.12 -6.08 -15.18
N ASP A 38 -4.13 -7.40 -14.95
CA ASP A 38 -5.29 -8.28 -15.17
C ASP A 38 -6.20 -8.43 -13.94
N GLY A 39 -5.88 -7.76 -12.82
CA GLY A 39 -6.62 -7.85 -11.57
C GLY A 39 -6.12 -8.95 -10.62
N THR A 40 -5.08 -9.71 -11.00
CA THR A 40 -4.48 -10.74 -10.13
C THR A 40 -3.78 -10.11 -8.94
N LEU A 41 -4.22 -10.45 -7.72
CA LEU A 41 -3.53 -10.11 -6.47
C LEU A 41 -2.35 -11.06 -6.26
N LEU A 42 -1.13 -10.52 -6.21
CA LEU A 42 0.07 -11.33 -5.98
C LEU A 42 0.10 -11.90 -4.55
N SER A 43 0.68 -13.09 -4.41
CA SER A 43 0.87 -13.74 -3.11
C SER A 43 1.97 -13.07 -2.28
N ASN A 44 3.02 -12.59 -2.93
CA ASN A 44 4.13 -11.91 -2.27
C ASN A 44 3.76 -10.44 -2.01
N LEU A 45 4.13 -9.96 -0.83
CA LEU A 45 4.02 -8.54 -0.49
C LEU A 45 5.09 -7.74 -1.23
N PHE A 46 4.77 -6.48 -1.55
CA PHE A 46 5.78 -5.51 -1.95
C PHE A 46 6.63 -5.08 -0.76
N LEU A 47 5.98 -4.83 0.38
CA LEU A 47 6.60 -4.38 1.61
C LEU A 47 5.74 -4.80 2.81
N ASP A 48 6.40 -5.09 3.92
CA ASP A 48 5.80 -5.29 5.24
C ASP A 48 6.56 -4.43 6.25
N ILE A 49 5.85 -3.48 6.86
CA ILE A 49 6.33 -2.64 7.97
C ILE A 49 5.37 -2.72 9.16
N SER A 50 4.61 -3.81 9.29
CA SER A 50 3.60 -3.96 10.34
C SER A 50 4.16 -3.75 11.75
N ASP A 51 5.42 -4.12 11.99
CA ASP A 51 6.12 -3.88 13.27
C ASP A 51 6.32 -2.38 13.59
N GLU A 52 6.33 -1.50 12.60
CA GLU A 52 6.50 -0.05 12.76
C GLU A 52 5.17 0.70 12.87
N VAL A 53 4.07 0.06 12.48
CA VAL A 53 2.75 0.67 12.32
C VAL A 53 1.88 0.44 13.56
N ASN A 54 1.29 1.52 14.07
CA ASN A 54 0.21 1.44 15.04
C ASN A 54 -1.14 1.53 14.29
N ALA A 55 -1.99 0.52 14.46
CA ALA A 55 -3.33 0.46 13.87
C ALA A 55 -4.42 0.22 14.93
N ASN A 56 -4.18 0.63 16.18
CA ASN A 56 -5.11 0.37 17.28
C ASN A 56 -6.40 1.21 17.21
N PHE A 57 -6.36 2.38 16.57
CA PHE A 57 -7.53 3.25 16.37
C PHE A 57 -7.90 3.39 14.89
N THR A 58 -9.14 3.83 14.63
CA THR A 58 -9.78 3.76 13.30
C THR A 58 -8.98 4.48 12.21
N GLU A 59 -8.45 5.67 12.48
CA GLU A 59 -7.71 6.47 11.50
C GLU A 59 -6.20 6.21 11.51
N GLN A 60 -5.72 5.33 12.40
CA GLN A 60 -4.33 4.93 12.44
C GLN A 60 -4.05 3.78 11.48
N GLY A 61 -2.78 3.66 11.09
CA GLY A 61 -2.28 2.58 10.25
C GLY A 61 -1.34 3.10 9.17
N LEU A 62 -1.12 2.30 8.13
CA LEU A 62 -0.50 2.75 6.89
C LEU A 62 -1.55 3.46 6.02
N LEU A 63 -1.36 4.75 5.74
CA LEU A 63 -2.38 5.63 5.17
C LEU A 63 -2.02 6.18 3.79
N GLY A 64 -0.73 6.32 3.50
CA GLY A 64 -0.24 6.96 2.29
C GLY A 64 0.88 6.19 1.62
N LEU A 65 0.89 6.25 0.29
CA LEU A 65 1.98 5.82 -0.58
C LEU A 65 2.16 6.85 -1.69
N ALA A 66 3.42 7.18 -1.99
CA ALA A 66 3.80 7.95 -3.18
C ALA A 66 5.12 7.41 -3.74
N PHE A 67 5.15 7.12 -5.03
CA PHE A 67 6.39 6.84 -5.73
C PHE A 67 7.09 8.15 -6.09
N HIS A 68 8.42 8.16 -6.00
CA HIS A 68 9.21 9.25 -6.56
C HIS A 68 8.96 9.34 -8.08
N PRO A 69 8.93 10.54 -8.70
CA PRO A 69 8.70 10.65 -10.15
C PRO A 69 9.71 9.85 -11.01
N ASP A 70 10.92 9.68 -10.50
CA ASP A 70 11.99 8.84 -11.08
C ASP A 70 12.17 7.49 -10.32
N TYR A 71 11.08 6.86 -9.89
CA TYR A 71 11.14 5.59 -9.16
C TYR A 71 11.86 4.49 -9.94
N ALA A 72 11.69 4.43 -11.26
CA ALA A 72 12.41 3.48 -12.12
C ALA A 72 13.93 3.68 -12.08
N GLY A 73 14.40 4.92 -11.89
CA GLY A 73 15.83 5.24 -11.80
C GLY A 73 16.42 5.13 -10.40
N ASN A 74 15.63 5.34 -9.34
CA ASN A 74 16.16 5.48 -7.98
C ASN A 74 15.52 4.60 -6.90
N GLY A 75 14.43 3.89 -7.21
CA GLY A 75 13.73 3.00 -6.28
C GLY A 75 13.10 3.69 -5.06
N ARG A 76 12.95 5.03 -5.06
CA ARG A 76 12.43 5.77 -3.91
C ARG A 76 10.90 5.85 -3.93
N PHE A 77 10.32 5.56 -2.78
CA PHE A 77 8.92 5.81 -2.49
C PHE A 77 8.79 6.28 -1.05
N TYR A 78 7.63 6.83 -0.73
CA TYR A 78 7.36 7.49 0.54
C TYR A 78 6.06 6.94 1.10
N LEU A 79 6.04 6.74 2.41
CA LEU A 79 4.88 6.27 3.15
C LEU A 79 4.44 7.33 4.16
N THR A 80 3.15 7.34 4.44
CA THR A 80 2.59 8.06 5.59
C THR A 80 1.87 7.04 6.45
N TYR A 81 2.28 6.91 7.70
CA TYR A 81 1.73 5.91 8.62
C TYR A 81 1.77 6.43 10.05
N THR A 82 0.87 5.95 10.89
CA THR A 82 0.96 6.17 12.33
C THR A 82 2.00 5.21 12.93
N ASN A 83 3.04 5.72 13.58
CA ASN A 83 4.08 4.91 14.22
C ASN A 83 3.62 4.35 15.58
N GLN A 84 4.46 3.49 16.20
CA GLN A 84 4.16 2.89 17.51
C GLN A 84 3.90 3.90 18.64
N SER A 85 4.43 5.12 18.57
CA SER A 85 4.17 6.20 19.52
C SER A 85 2.87 6.98 19.24
N GLY A 86 2.22 6.73 18.10
CA GLY A 86 1.00 7.43 17.68
C GLY A 86 1.23 8.65 16.80
N ASP A 87 2.48 8.92 16.40
CA ASP A 87 2.85 10.04 15.52
C ASP A 87 2.71 9.67 14.04
N VAL A 88 2.61 10.65 13.15
CA VAL A 88 2.51 10.50 11.67
C VAL A 88 3.71 11.12 10.97
#